data_AF-A0A521HNK4-F1
#
_entry.id   AF-A0A521HNK4-F1
#
_cell.length_a   1.000
_cell.length_b   1.000
_cell.length_c   1.000
_cell.angle_alpha   90.00
_cell.angle_beta   90.00
_cell.angle_gamma   90.00
#
_symmetry.space_group_name_H-M   'P 1'
#
loop_
_entity.id
_entity.type
_entity.pdbx_description
1 polymer ?
#
loop_
_entity_poly.entity_id
_entity_poly.type
_entity_poly.pdbx_seq_one_letter_code
_entity_poly.pdbx_strand_id
1 'polypeptide(L)' 'LKKHLIVTGAWSEEQHEAMQNEVEAEVIAAQKEAERFGSLADGHLFSNSTMFDDVYEDVPDHLRRQRRQLGV' A
#
# COMPACT_ATOMS: atom_id res chain seq x y z
N LEU A 1 -9.24 -22.98 -10.64
CA LEU A 1 -8.36 -23.93 -9.92
C LEU A 1 -9.08 -24.66 -8.76
N LYS A 2 -9.83 -23.97 -7.88
CA LYS A 2 -10.57 -24.55 -6.74
C LYS A 2 -11.20 -25.93 -6.98
N LYS A 3 -12.13 -26.04 -7.95
CA LYS A 3 -12.83 -27.30 -8.26
C LYS A 3 -11.88 -28.48 -8.55
N HIS A 4 -10.81 -28.22 -9.29
CA HIS A 4 -9.83 -29.25 -9.64
C HIS A 4 -9.07 -29.73 -8.40
N LEU A 5 -8.63 -28.81 -7.53
CA LEU A 5 -7.89 -29.14 -6.31
C LEU A 5 -8.76 -29.93 -5.31
N ILE A 6 -10.05 -29.59 -5.21
CA ILE A 6 -11.01 -30.35 -4.41
C ILE A 6 -11.19 -31.76 -4.96
N VAL A 7 -11.34 -31.90 -6.28
CA VAL A 7 -11.45 -33.23 -6.92
C VAL A 7 -10.20 -34.07 -6.69
N THR A 8 -9.01 -33.47 -6.70
CA THR A 8 -7.74 -34.18 -6.42
C THR A 8 -7.45 -34.38 -4.92
N GLY A 9 -8.33 -33.93 -4.02
CA GLY A 9 -8.16 -34.05 -2.56
C GLY A 9 -7.07 -33.15 -1.95
N ALA A 10 -6.53 -32.20 -2.73
CA ALA A 10 -5.50 -31.26 -2.30
C ALA A 10 -6.07 -29.98 -1.66
N TRP A 11 -7.40 -29.82 -1.69
CA TRP A 11 -8.12 -28.68 -1.12
C TRP A 11 -9.53 -29.12 -0.68
N SER A 12 -10.15 -28.37 0.24
CA SER A 12 -11.54 -28.60 0.68
C SER A 12 -12.35 -27.30 0.67
N GLU A 13 -13.67 -27.42 0.80
CA GLU A 13 -14.55 -26.25 0.89
C GLU A 13 -14.31 -25.51 2.22
N GLU A 14 -14.13 -26.25 3.31
CA GLU A 14 -13.82 -25.71 4.63
C GLU A 14 -12.48 -24.98 4.65
N GLN A 15 -11.45 -25.54 3.98
CA GLN A 15 -10.16 -24.86 3.81
C GLN A 15 -10.31 -23.58 2.99
N HIS A 16 -11.19 -23.56 1.99
CA HIS A 16 -11.43 -22.38 1.18
C HIS A 16 -12.09 -21.27 2.00
N GLU A 17 -13.13 -21.60 2.76
CA GLU A 17 -13.85 -20.65 3.60
C GLU A 17 -12.96 -20.11 4.73
N ALA A 18 -12.20 -20.99 5.40
CA ALA A 18 -11.26 -20.58 6.44
C ALA A 18 -10.19 -19.62 5.89
N MET A 19 -9.58 -19.95 4.75
CA MET A 19 -8.58 -19.10 4.10
C MET A 19 -9.18 -17.76 3.66
N GLN A 20 -10.41 -17.76 3.13
CA GLN A 20 -11.08 -16.53 2.74
C GLN A 20 -11.28 -15.60 3.94
N ASN A 21 -11.80 -16.13 5.05
CA ASN A 21 -12.00 -15.36 6.28
C ASN A 21 -10.69 -14.82 6.85
N GLU A 22 -9.61 -15.62 6.80
CA GLU A 22 -8.27 -15.20 7.24
C GLU A 22 -7.75 -14.03 6.41
N VAL A 23 -7.80 -14.14 5.09
CA VAL A 23 -7.32 -13.08 4.17
C VAL A 23 -8.19 -11.83 4.28
N GLU A 24 -9.51 -11.96 4.41
CA GLU A 24 -10.39 -10.81 4.64
C GLU A 24 -10.02 -10.07 5.93
N ALA A 25 -9.76 -10.81 7.02
CA ALA A 25 -9.31 -10.22 8.28
C ALA A 25 -7.94 -9.53 8.15
N GLU A 26 -7.00 -10.14 7.43
CA GLU A 26 -5.67 -9.56 7.16
C GLU A 26 -5.78 -8.25 6.36
N VAL A 27 -6.56 -8.25 5.28
CA VAL A 27 -6.77 -7.06 4.43
C VAL A 27 -7.42 -5.93 5.22
N ILE A 28 -8.43 -6.22 6.04
CA ILE A 28 -9.08 -5.22 6.89
C ILE A 28 -8.10 -4.65 7.93
N ALA A 29 -7.26 -5.50 8.54
CA ALA A 29 -6.27 -5.06 9.50
C ALA A 29 -5.20 -4.17 8.83
N ALA A 30 -4.70 -4.58 7.66
CA ALA A 30 -3.75 -3.80 6.88
C ALA A 30 -4.32 -2.45 6.42
N GLN A 31 -5.58 -2.43 5.99
CA GLN A 31 -6.27 -1.18 5.64
C GLN A 31 -6.35 -0.24 6.84
N LYS A 32 -6.81 -0.73 7.99
CA LYS A 32 -6.91 0.09 9.22
C LYS A 32 -5.57 0.64 9.67
N GLU A 33 -4.50 -0.15 9.56
CA GLU A 33 -3.16 0.32 9.88
C GLU A 33 -2.69 1.37 8.87
N ALA A 34 -2.94 1.16 7.57
CA ALA A 34 -2.61 2.14 6.52
C ALA A 34 -3.33 3.48 6.71
N GLU A 35 -4.61 3.45 7.11
CA GLU A 35 -5.41 4.65 7.39
C GLU A 35 -4.81 5.51 8.51
N ARG A 36 -4.03 4.92 9.43
CA ARG A 36 -3.31 5.69 10.47
C ARG A 36 -2.20 6.57 9.89
N PHE A 37 -1.72 6.27 8.68
CA PHE A 37 -0.72 7.07 7.97
C PHE A 37 -1.35 8.15 7.08
N GLY A 38 -2.67 8.19 7.00
CA GLY A 38 -3.43 9.19 6.27
C GLY A 38 -4.42 8.57 5.29
N SER A 39 -5.42 9.36 4.94
CA SER A 39 -6.42 9.05 3.91
C SER A 39 -6.68 10.29 3.06
N LEU A 40 -7.38 10.12 1.94
CA LEU A 40 -7.81 11.27 1.12
C LEU A 40 -8.72 12.23 1.89
N ALA A 41 -9.42 11.76 2.93
CA ALA A 41 -10.30 12.58 3.76
C ALA A 41 -9.52 13.39 4.82
N ASP A 42 -8.43 12.83 5.35
CA ASP A 42 -7.74 13.38 6.53
C ASP A 42 -6.64 14.40 6.19
N GLY A 43 -6.28 14.56 4.92
CA GLY A 43 -5.27 15.52 4.46
C GLY A 43 -3.83 15.26 4.96
N HIS A 44 -3.61 14.18 5.73
CA HIS A 44 -2.30 13.70 6.12
C HIS A 44 -1.61 13.12 4.89
N LEU A 45 -0.93 13.98 4.16
CA LEU A 45 -0.09 13.63 3.03
C LEU A 45 1.37 13.77 3.46
N PHE A 46 2.24 13.02 2.78
CA PHE A 46 3.68 13.20 2.90
C PHE A 46 4.06 14.66 2.63
N SER A 47 5.15 15.12 3.25
CA SER A 47 5.65 16.48 3.04
C SER A 47 5.87 16.75 1.55
N ASN A 48 5.39 17.89 1.05
CA ASN A 48 5.62 18.30 -0.34
C ASN A 48 7.11 18.40 -0.71
N SER A 49 8.02 18.47 0.27
CA SER A 49 9.47 18.43 0.03
C SER A 49 9.94 17.11 -0.57
N THR A 50 9.29 15.99 -0.25
CA THR A 50 9.73 14.66 -0.70
C THR A 50 9.40 14.39 -2.16
N MET A 51 8.60 15.26 -2.80
CA MET A 51 8.29 15.16 -4.23
C MET A 51 9.54 15.29 -5.13
N PHE A 52 10.63 15.82 -4.59
CA PHE A 52 11.91 16.04 -5.29
C PHE A 52 12.98 14.99 -4.95
N ASP A 53 12.70 14.11 -4.00
CA ASP A 53 13.63 13.07 -3.58
C ASP A 53 13.61 11.93 -4.62
N ASP A 54 14.72 11.20 -4.73
CA ASP A 54 14.90 10.02 -5.59
C ASP A 54 14.66 10.22 -7.11
N VAL A 55 14.60 11.48 -7.59
CA VAL A 55 14.52 11.79 -9.03
C VAL A 55 15.86 11.51 -9.74
N TYR A 56 16.96 11.76 -9.05
CA TYR A 56 18.34 11.45 -9.45
C TYR A 56 19.10 10.96 -8.21
N GLU A 57 20.19 10.21 -8.41
CA GLU A 57 21.08 9.78 -7.31
C GLU A 57 21.61 10.99 -6.52
N ASP A 58 22.09 12.01 -7.24
CA ASP A 58 22.47 13.30 -6.67
C ASP A 58 21.45 14.37 -7.05
N VAL A 59 20.91 15.10 -6.06
CA VAL A 59 19.94 16.16 -6.31
C VAL A 59 20.56 17.29 -7.16
N PRO A 60 20.12 17.53 -8.40
CA PRO A 60 20.67 18.58 -9.24
C PRO A 60 20.13 19.97 -8.84
N ASP A 61 20.85 21.03 -9.21
CA ASP A 61 20.56 22.39 -8.75
C ASP A 61 19.17 22.92 -9.13
N HIS A 62 18.60 22.46 -10.24
CA HIS A 62 17.27 22.89 -10.65
C HIS A 62 16.18 22.35 -9.71
N LEU A 63 16.29 21.12 -9.19
CA LEU A 63 15.36 20.58 -8.20
C LEU A 63 15.51 21.29 -6.85
N ARG A 64 16.74 21.65 -6.46
CA ARG A 64 16.98 22.49 -5.26
C ARG A 64 16.29 23.85 -5.37
N ARG A 65 16.29 24.46 -6.55
CA ARG A 65 15.60 25.74 -6.79
C ARG A 65 14.07 25.58 -6.75
N GLN A 66 13.53 24.54 -7.37
CA GLN A 66 12.09 24.25 -7.38
C GLN A 66 11.55 23.98 -5.97
N ARG A 67 12.29 23.21 -5.15
CA ARG A 67 11.95 22.97 -3.75
C ARG A 67 11.83 24.28 -2.95
N ARG A 68 12.81 25.19 -3.08
CA ARG A 68 12.76 26.52 -2.45
C ARG A 68 11.61 27.39 -2.94
N GLN A 69 11.22 27.30 -4.21
CA GLN A 69 10.10 28.06 -4.78
C GLN A 69 8.75 27.62 -4.20
N LEU A 70 8.62 26.35 -3.83
CA LEU A 70 7.42 25.81 -3.17
C LEU A 70 7.37 26.11 -1.66
N GLY A 71 8.40 26.77 -1.10
CA GLY A 71 8.47 27.11 0.32
C GLY A 71 8.78 25.91 1.23
N VAL A 72 9.42 24.86 0.69
CA VAL A 72 9.84 23.62 1.39
C VAL A 72 11.34 23.37 1.30
#